data_AF-A0A2N1RKC8-F1
#
_entry.id   AF-A0A2N1RKC8-F1
#
_cell.length_a   1.000
_cell.length_b   1.000
_cell.length_c   1.000
_cell.angle_alpha   90.00
_cell.angle_beta   90.00
_cell.angle_gamma   90.00
#
_symmetry.space_group_name_H-M   'P 1'
#
loop_
_entity.id
_entity.type
_entity.pdbx_description
1 polymer ?
#
loop_
_entity_poly.entity_id
_entity_poly.type
_entity_poly.pdbx_seq_one_letter_code
_entity_poly.pdbx_strand_id
1 'polypeptide(L)'
;MRKNYILYQNKKIKVLPYLLMAPTISLFIAFSYYPFLKNALLAFSLTDKKGNFVKWIGFANFKRLLGKPTFWLVVKNTFQFAFIVAILTLGMIHNIIKIF
;
A
#
# COMPACT_ATOMS: atom_id res chain seq x y z
N MET A 1 19.49 34.98 47.14
CA MET A 1 19.67 33.61 46.62
C MET A 1 18.53 33.20 45.67
N ARG A 2 18.44 33.78 44.46
CA ARG A 2 17.45 33.38 43.43
C ARG A 2 17.92 33.85 42.06
N LYS A 3 18.72 33.06 41.33
CA LYS A 3 19.06 33.41 39.94
C LYS A 3 19.65 32.28 39.08
N ASN A 4 19.34 31.00 39.32
CA ASN A 4 19.98 29.91 38.55
C ASN A 4 19.02 28.96 37.81
N TYR A 5 17.71 29.23 37.75
CA TYR A 5 16.74 28.33 37.10
C TYR A 5 16.49 28.64 35.61
N ILE A 6 17.03 29.75 35.09
CA ILE A 6 16.64 30.31 33.78
C ILE A 6 17.55 29.80 32.63
N LEU A 7 18.64 29.09 32.92
CA LEU A 7 19.65 28.71 31.91
C LEU A 7 19.40 27.39 31.19
N TYR A 8 18.34 26.64 31.50
CA TYR A 8 17.94 25.45 30.75
C TYR A 8 17.05 25.79 29.54
N GLN A 9 17.34 26.90 28.87
CA GLN A 9 16.68 27.27 27.63
C GLN A 9 17.19 26.43 26.46
N ASN A 10 16.46 25.35 26.20
CA ASN A 10 15.86 25.08 24.89
C ASN A 10 16.79 25.15 23.66
N LYS A 11 17.88 24.37 23.64
CA LYS A 11 18.44 23.93 22.36
C LYS A 11 17.43 22.95 21.75
N LYS A 12 16.48 23.46 20.97
CA LYS A 12 15.59 22.61 20.16
C LYS A 12 16.48 21.84 19.18
N ILE A 13 16.88 20.62 19.55
CA ILE A 13 17.59 19.71 18.66
C ILE A 13 16.57 19.33 17.58
N LYS A 14 16.53 20.12 16.50
CA LYS A 14 15.55 19.96 15.42
C LYS A 14 15.59 18.55 14.81
N VAL A 15 16.72 17.86 14.92
CA VAL A 15 16.97 16.52 14.35
C VAL A 15 16.51 15.39 15.27
N LEU A 16 16.42 15.60 16.59
CA LEU A 16 16.13 14.55 17.56
C LEU A 16 14.78 13.86 17.33
N PRO A 17 13.66 14.58 17.05
CA PRO A 17 12.39 13.94 16.76
C PRO A 17 12.46 13.04 15.52
N TYR A 18 13.16 13.47 14.47
CA TYR A 18 13.31 12.68 13.24
C TYR A 18 14.16 11.43 13.45
N LEU A 19 15.23 11.53 14.26
CA LEU A 19 16.09 10.38 14.58
C LEU A 19 15.33 9.32 15.38
N LEU A 20 14.44 9.73 16.28
CA LEU A 20 13.58 8.84 17.06
C LEU A 20 12.49 8.17 16.21
N MET A 21 11.99 8.86 15.18
CA MET A 21 11.02 8.29 14.22
C MET A 21 11.67 7.42 13.14
N ALA A 22 12.94 7.67 12.82
CA ALA A 22 13.70 6.97 11.78
C ALA A 22 13.62 5.43 11.86
N PRO A 23 13.82 4.75 13.01
CA PRO A 23 13.74 3.29 13.07
C PRO A 23 12.33 2.78 12.75
N THR A 24 11.29 3.43 13.25
CA THR A 24 9.89 3.04 12.99
C THR A 24 9.53 3.24 11.52
N ILE A 25 9.90 4.38 10.94
CA ILE A 25 9.67 4.67 9.52
C ILE A 25 10.44 3.68 8.64
N SER A 26 11.70 3.39 8.98
CA SER A 26 12.53 2.46 8.22
C SER A 26 11.95 1.05 8.23
N LEU A 27 11.51 0.55 9.39
CA LEU A 27 10.84 -0.75 9.50
C LEU A 27 9.53 -0.76 8.73
N PHE A 28 8.70 0.28 8.88
CA PHE A 28 7.45 0.38 8.14
C PHE A 28 7.68 0.31 6.63
N ILE A 29 8.64 1.08 6.11
CA ILE A 29 8.98 1.07 4.69
C ILE A 29 9.53 -0.28 4.26
N ALA A 30 10.49 -0.83 5.02
CA ALA A 30 11.08 -2.12 4.71
C ALA A 30 10.00 -3.21 4.62
N PHE A 31 9.15 -3.35 5.64
CA PHE A 31 8.15 -4.42 5.67
C PHE A 31 6.98 -4.20 4.70
N SER A 32 6.61 -2.95 4.41
CA SER A 32 5.52 -2.65 3.47
C SER A 32 5.98 -2.76 2.01
N TYR A 33 7.12 -2.15 1.68
CA TYR A 33 7.55 -2.00 0.28
C TYR A 33 8.51 -3.09 -0.19
N TYR A 34 9.33 -3.70 0.69
CA TYR A 34 10.21 -4.80 0.26
C TYR A 34 9.45 -5.96 -0.40
N PRO A 35 8.39 -6.55 0.22
CA PRO A 35 7.66 -7.64 -0.42
C PRO A 35 6.96 -7.16 -1.70
N PHE A 36 6.46 -5.93 -1.73
CA PHE A 36 5.85 -5.34 -2.92
C PHE A 36 6.83 -5.25 -4.08
N LEU A 37 8.02 -4.67 -3.86
CA LEU A 37 9.06 -4.54 -4.89
C LEU A 37 9.56 -5.91 -5.36
N LYS A 38 9.77 -6.85 -4.44
CA LYS A 38 10.11 -8.23 -4.78
C LYS A 38 9.07 -8.85 -5.70
N ASN A 39 7.79 -8.72 -5.38
CA ASN A 39 6.70 -9.24 -6.21
C ASN A 39 6.58 -8.51 -7.55
N ALA A 40 6.80 -7.19 -7.58
CA ALA A 40 6.79 -6.40 -8.80
C ALA A 40 7.89 -6.87 -9.76
N LEU A 41 9.10 -7.09 -9.29
CA LEU A 41 10.20 -7.66 -10.09
C LEU A 41 9.87 -9.09 -10.55
N LEU A 42 9.28 -9.90 -9.67
CA LEU A 42 8.92 -11.28 -9.97
C LEU A 42 7.78 -11.37 -11.00
N ALA A 43 6.92 -10.35 -11.13
CA ALA A 43 5.88 -10.30 -12.15
C ALA A 43 6.44 -10.27 -13.59
N PHE A 44 7.66 -9.74 -13.77
CA PHE A 44 8.41 -9.77 -15.03
C PHE A 44 9.21 -11.07 -15.24
N SER A 45 9.17 -11.96 -14.25
CA SER A 45 9.90 -13.22 -14.27
C SER A 45 8.94 -14.41 -14.41
N LEU A 46 9.44 -15.48 -14.98
CA LEU A 46 8.82 -16.79 -14.91
C LEU A 46 9.07 -17.33 -13.50
N THR A 47 7.99 -17.78 -12.87
CA THR A 47 7.98 -18.17 -11.48
C THR A 47 7.37 -19.57 -11.37
N ASP A 48 7.96 -20.45 -10.56
CA ASP A 48 7.39 -21.76 -10.26
C ASP A 48 6.15 -21.63 -9.36
N LYS A 49 5.38 -22.71 -9.18
CA LYS A 49 4.21 -22.78 -8.27
C LYS A 49 4.54 -22.35 -6.84
N LYS A 50 5.81 -22.46 -6.42
CA LYS A 50 6.31 -22.02 -5.11
C LYS A 50 6.65 -20.52 -5.02
N GLY A 51 6.51 -19.75 -6.10
CA GLY A 51 6.86 -18.33 -6.08
C GLY A 51 8.35 -18.05 -6.25
N ASN A 52 9.14 -19.05 -6.64
CA ASN A 52 10.59 -18.89 -6.83
C ASN A 52 10.92 -18.41 -8.24
N PHE A 53 11.91 -17.52 -8.34
CA PHE A 53 12.44 -17.03 -9.61
C PHE A 53 13.00 -18.20 -10.43
N VAL A 54 12.53 -18.33 -11.68
CA VAL A 54 13.04 -19.32 -12.64
C VAL A 54 13.83 -18.64 -13.74
N LYS A 55 13.24 -17.63 -14.41
CA LYS A 55 13.86 -16.95 -15.55
C LYS A 55 13.27 -15.57 -15.76
N TRP A 56 14.07 -14.58 -16.16
CA TRP A 56 13.55 -13.28 -16.58
C TRP A 56 12.89 -13.37 -17.97
N ILE A 57 11.61 -12.98 -18.08
CA ILE A 57 10.84 -13.04 -19.34
C ILE A 57 10.19 -11.69 -19.71
N GLY A 58 10.50 -10.63 -18.97
CA GLY A 58 9.97 -9.28 -19.18
C GLY A 58 8.44 -9.25 -19.19
N PHE A 59 7.86 -8.66 -20.24
CA PHE A 59 6.41 -8.45 -20.35
C PHE A 59 5.61 -9.67 -20.84
N ALA A 60 6.24 -10.83 -21.06
CA ALA A 60 5.57 -12.00 -21.61
C ALA A 60 4.40 -12.48 -20.73
N ASN A 61 4.53 -12.40 -19.39
CA ASN A 61 3.44 -12.71 -18.46
C ASN A 61 2.22 -11.81 -18.67
N PHE A 62 2.45 -10.51 -18.81
CA PHE A 62 1.39 -9.52 -19.00
C PHE A 62 0.68 -9.73 -20.34
N LYS A 63 1.42 -9.93 -21.45
CA LYS A 63 0.82 -10.22 -22.76
C LYS A 63 -0.05 -11.48 -22.71
N ARG A 64 0.44 -12.55 -22.07
CA ARG A 64 -0.31 -13.80 -21.90
C ARG A 64 -1.56 -13.62 -21.04
N LEU A 65 -1.51 -12.80 -19.99
CA LEU A 65 -2.64 -12.56 -19.10
C LEU A 65 -3.71 -11.69 -19.78
N LEU A 66 -3.28 -10.56 -20.36
CA LEU A 66 -4.15 -9.59 -21.04
C LEU A 66 -4.78 -10.16 -22.32
N GLY A 67 -4.14 -11.14 -22.96
CA GLY A 67 -4.70 -11.85 -24.12
C GLY A 67 -5.81 -12.85 -23.78
N LYS A 68 -6.07 -13.16 -22.50
CA LYS A 68 -7.11 -14.13 -22.11
C LYS A 68 -8.48 -13.44 -21.99
N PRO A 69 -9.52 -13.92 -22.71
CA PRO A 69 -10.87 -13.39 -22.54
C PRO A 69 -11.40 -13.53 -21.12
N THR A 70 -11.03 -14.62 -20.43
CA THR A 70 -11.42 -14.88 -19.04
C THR A 70 -10.86 -13.86 -18.06
N PHE A 71 -9.68 -13.27 -18.34
CA PHE A 71 -9.13 -12.21 -17.52
C PHE A 71 -10.05 -10.99 -17.52
N TRP A 72 -10.46 -10.53 -18.70
CA TRP A 72 -11.36 -9.39 -18.86
C TRP A 72 -12.77 -9.65 -18.31
N LEU A 73 -13.25 -10.89 -18.42
CA LEU A 73 -14.51 -11.29 -17.80
C LEU A 73 -14.46 -11.11 -16.27
N VAL A 74 -13.39 -11.60 -15.63
CA VAL A 74 -13.22 -11.46 -14.18
C VAL A 74 -13.06 -9.99 -13.78
N VAL A 75 -12.24 -9.23 -14.50
CA VAL A 75 -12.06 -7.78 -14.27
C VAL A 75 -13.41 -7.06 -14.33
N LYS A 76 -14.19 -7.28 -15.39
CA LYS A 76 -15.52 -6.69 -15.55
C LYS A 76 -16.43 -7.05 -14.39
N ASN A 77 -16.49 -8.33 -14.00
CA ASN A 77 -17.34 -8.79 -12.92
C ASN A 77 -16.94 -8.15 -11.58
N THR A 78 -15.64 -8.05 -11.28
CA THR A 78 -15.15 -7.38 -10.06
C THR A 78 -15.53 -5.91 -10.02
N PHE A 79 -15.36 -5.19 -11.13
CA PHE A 79 -15.75 -3.77 -11.20
C PHE A 79 -17.26 -3.58 -11.09
N GLN A 80 -18.06 -4.40 -11.77
CA GLN A 80 -19.52 -4.36 -11.67
C GLN A 80 -19.98 -4.62 -10.23
N PHE A 81 -19.41 -5.63 -9.57
CA PHE A 81 -19.70 -5.91 -8.18
C PHE A 81 -19.34 -4.74 -7.27
N ALA A 82 -18.12 -4.20 -7.38
CA ALA A 82 -17.67 -3.07 -6.57
C ALA A 82 -18.56 -1.83 -6.75
N PHE A 83 -18.98 -1.56 -7.98
CA PHE A 83 -19.85 -0.44 -8.31
C PHE A 83 -21.27 -0.59 -7.72
N ILE A 84 -21.86 -1.78 -7.86
CA ILE A 84 -23.18 -2.10 -7.28
C ILE A 84 -23.12 -1.93 -5.76
N VAL A 85 -22.10 -2.50 -5.11
CA VAL A 85 -21.91 -2.38 -3.66
C VAL A 85 -21.77 -0.91 -3.25
N ALA A 86 -20.94 -0.13 -3.94
CA ALA A 86 -20.74 1.28 -3.62
C ALA A 86 -22.05 2.09 -3.71
N ILE A 87 -22.85 1.89 -4.76
CA ILE A 87 -24.15 2.56 -4.92
C ILE A 87 -25.11 2.16 -3.81
N LEU A 88 -25.22 0.86 -3.50
CA LEU A 88 -26.11 0.36 -2.46
C LEU A 88 -25.71 0.95 -1.09
N THR A 89 -24.43 0.94 -0.74
CA THR A 89 -23.95 1.50 0.52
C THR A 89 -24.23 3.00 0.62
N LEU A 90 -23.96 3.78 -0.44
CA LEU A 90 -24.25 5.22 -0.46
C LEU A 90 -25.75 5.50 -0.36
N GLY A 91 -26.58 4.73 -1.06
CA GLY A 91 -28.04 4.85 -0.99
C GLY A 91 -28.59 4.52 0.40
N MET A 92 -28.06 3.48 1.04
CA MET A 92 -28.41 3.13 2.43
C MET A 92 -28.05 4.26 3.40
N ILE A 93 -26.84 4.82 3.29
CA ILE A 93 -26.38 5.93 4.15
C ILE A 93 -27.27 7.16 3.97
N HIS A 94 -27.63 7.51 2.73
CA HIS A 94 -28.53 8.63 2.44
C HIS A 94 -29.90 8.47 3.13
N ASN A 95 -30.46 7.26 3.10
CA ASN A 95 -31.74 6.97 3.75
C ASN A 95 -31.64 7.00 5.28
N ILE A 96 -30.52 6.55 5.86
CA ILE A 96 -30.28 6.60 7.31
C ILE A 96 -30.19 8.04 7.81
N ILE A 97 -29.47 8.92 7.11
CA ILE A 97 -29.32 10.33 7.51
C ILE A 97 -30.67 11.04 7.55
N LYS A 98 -31.61 10.70 6.66
CA LYS A 98 -32.96 11.28 6.65
C LYS A 98 -33.86 10.85 7.81
N ILE A 99 -33.51 9.79 8.53
CA ILE A 99 -34.30 9.25 9.65
C ILE A 99 -33.95 9.96 10.97
N PHE A 100 -32.81 10.65 11.04
CA PHE A 100 -32.37 11.46 12.17
C PHE A 100 -32.62 12.95 11.93
#